data_AF-A0A4Q5YRF4-F1
#
_entry.id   AF-A0A4Q5YRF4-F1
#
_cell.length_a   1.000
_cell.length_b   1.000
_cell.length_c   1.000
_cell.angle_alpha   90.00
_cell.angle_beta   90.00
_cell.angle_gamma   90.00
#
_symmetry.space_group_name_H-M   'P 1'
#
loop_
_entity.id
_entity.type
_entity.pdbx_description
1 polymer ?
#
loop_
_entity_poly.entity_id
_entity_poly.type
_entity_poly.pdbx_seq_one_letter_code
_entity_poly.pdbx_strand_id
1 'polypeptide(L)'
;MSSTYQIKLPQFEGPFDLLLFFIERDELDIYNIPITKIINDFLAFIRQQETLNVELSSEFILFISTLMRIKAKMLLPRKEVDAQGNEIDPRQELIDKILEYKKYKEAAVE
;
A
#
# COMPACT_ATOMS: atom_id res chain seq x y z
N MET A 1 -20.28 32.81 -10.41
CA MET A 1 -20.36 31.93 -9.22
C MET A 1 -19.54 30.70 -9.53
N SER A 2 -18.28 30.69 -9.13
CA SER A 2 -17.42 29.51 -9.32
C SER A 2 -17.65 28.60 -8.12
N SER A 3 -18.47 27.58 -8.29
CA SER A 3 -18.66 26.54 -7.28
C SER A 3 -17.34 25.79 -7.13
N THR A 4 -16.57 26.14 -6.10
CA THR A 4 -15.38 25.41 -5.69
C THR A 4 -15.83 24.02 -5.26
N TYR A 5 -15.69 23.03 -6.13
CA TYR A 5 -15.88 21.63 -5.78
C TYR A 5 -14.84 21.27 -4.72
N GLN A 6 -15.25 21.22 -3.45
CA GLN A 6 -14.47 20.57 -2.41
C GLN A 6 -14.53 19.07 -2.66
N ILE A 7 -13.54 18.56 -3.41
CA ILE A 7 -13.27 17.13 -3.47
C ILE A 7 -12.79 16.74 -2.08
N LYS A 8 -13.70 16.20 -1.26
CA LYS A 8 -13.31 15.55 0.00
C LYS A 8 -12.57 14.27 -0.37
N LEU A 9 -11.28 14.19 -0.06
CA LEU A 9 -10.56 12.92 -0.10
C LEU A 9 -11.27 11.93 0.86
N PRO A 10 -11.35 10.64 0.51
CA PRO A 10 -11.79 9.63 1.46
C PRO A 10 -10.95 9.74 2.74
N GLN A 11 -11.60 9.74 3.89
CA GLN A 11 -10.90 9.55 5.16
C GLN A 11 -10.58 8.06 5.25
N PHE A 12 -9.37 7.68 4.85
CA PHE A 12 -8.92 6.29 4.91
C PHE A 12 -8.75 5.88 6.37
N GLU A 13 -9.18 4.66 6.71
CA GLU A 13 -9.07 4.12 8.07
C GLU A 13 -7.65 3.60 8.40
N GLY A 14 -6.75 3.60 7.42
CA GLY A 14 -5.36 3.20 7.60
C GLY A 14 -4.64 2.93 6.28
N PRO A 15 -3.39 2.40 6.34
CA PRO A 15 -2.57 2.21 5.15
C PRO A 15 -3.09 1.10 4.23
N PHE A 16 -3.70 0.03 4.76
CA PHE A 16 -4.27 -1.02 3.92
C PHE A 16 -5.48 -0.54 3.11
N ASP A 17 -6.28 0.36 3.68
CA ASP A 17 -7.43 0.97 2.99
C ASP A 17 -6.98 1.84 1.82
N LEU A 18 -5.98 2.69 2.06
CA LEU A 18 -5.36 3.49 1.00
C LEU A 18 -4.69 2.62 -0.08
N LEU A 19 -4.07 1.50 0.32
CA LEU A 19 -3.48 0.56 -0.63
C LEU A 19 -4.54 -0.11 -1.51
N LEU A 20 -5.65 -0.57 -0.94
CA LEU A 20 -6.76 -1.13 -1.72
C LEU A 20 -7.31 -0.09 -2.70
N PHE A 21 -7.46 1.16 -2.27
CA PHE A 21 -7.85 2.25 -3.16
C PHE A 21 -6.89 2.41 -4.35
N PHE A 22 -5.57 2.36 -4.15
CA PHE A 22 -4.61 2.43 -5.26
C PHE A 22 -4.73 1.23 -6.20
N ILE A 23 -4.91 0.03 -5.64
CA ILE A 23 -5.07 -1.20 -6.42
C ILE A 23 -6.32 -1.11 -7.31
N GLU A 24 -7.44 -0.65 -6.76
CA GLU A 24 -8.70 -0.49 -7.49
C GLU A 24 -8.63 0.64 -8.52
N ARG A 25 -8.14 1.82 -8.12
CA ARG A 25 -8.01 3.01 -9.00
C ARG A 25 -7.20 2.72 -10.25
N ASP A 26 -6.14 1.93 -10.10
CA ASP A 26 -5.16 1.68 -11.14
C ASP A 26 -5.28 0.28 -11.78
N GLU A 27 -6.35 -0.46 -11.45
CA GLU A 27 -6.63 -1.82 -11.94
C GLU A 27 -5.42 -2.77 -11.80
N LEU A 28 -4.75 -2.71 -10.64
CA LEU A 28 -3.55 -3.50 -10.38
C LEU A 28 -3.91 -4.94 -10.00
N ASP A 29 -3.12 -5.89 -10.49
CA ASP A 29 -3.18 -7.27 -10.01
C ASP A 29 -2.54 -7.38 -8.61
N ILE A 30 -3.31 -7.86 -7.63
CA ILE A 30 -2.88 -8.07 -6.24
C ILE A 30 -1.72 -9.07 -6.18
N TYR A 31 -1.64 -10.04 -7.09
CA TYR A 31 -0.54 -11.01 -7.11
C TYR A 31 0.73 -10.46 -7.75
N ASN A 32 0.64 -9.35 -8.48
CA ASN A 32 1.78 -8.74 -9.16
C ASN A 32 1.85 -7.22 -8.99
N ILE A 33 1.77 -6.78 -7.73
CA ILE A 33 1.73 -5.35 -7.41
C ILE A 33 3.08 -4.68 -7.70
N PRO A 34 3.11 -3.57 -8.47
CA PRO A 34 4.31 -2.78 -8.69
C PRO A 34 4.68 -1.97 -7.43
N ILE A 35 5.48 -2.56 -6.53
CA ILE A 35 5.89 -1.97 -5.24
C ILE A 35 6.44 -0.54 -5.38
N THR A 36 7.23 -0.27 -6.43
CA THR A 36 7.78 1.08 -6.66
C THR A 36 6.69 2.11 -6.91
N LYS A 37 5.64 1.74 -7.64
CA LYS A 37 4.52 2.63 -7.93
C LYS A 37 3.76 2.94 -6.64
N ILE A 38 3.41 1.91 -5.88
CA ILE A 38 2.72 2.03 -4.59
C ILE A 38 3.50 2.93 -3.63
N ILE A 39 4.81 2.73 -3.47
CA ILE A 39 5.63 3.59 -2.59
C ILE A 39 5.51 5.07 -3.00
N ASN A 40 5.58 5.36 -4.30
CA ASN A 40 5.47 6.72 -4.81
C ASN A 40 4.07 7.31 -4.58
N ASP A 41 3.01 6.51 -4.79
CA ASP A 41 1.62 6.93 -4.55
C ASP A 41 1.39 7.25 -3.05
N PHE A 42 1.91 6.42 -2.14
CA PHE A 42 1.88 6.68 -0.70
C PHE A 42 2.63 7.96 -0.33
N LEU A 43 3.85 8.13 -0.83
CA LEU A 43 4.64 9.34 -0.58
C LEU A 43 3.97 10.60 -1.14
N ALA A 44 3.32 10.51 -2.30
CA ALA A 44 2.58 11.60 -2.89
C ALA A 44 1.36 11.98 -2.05
N PHE A 45 0.60 10.98 -1.56
CA PHE A 45 -0.53 11.19 -0.66
C PHE A 45 -0.09 11.89 0.63
N ILE A 46 0.99 11.40 1.26
CA ILE A 46 1.55 11.98 2.48
C ILE A 46 1.99 13.44 2.26
N ARG A 47 2.73 13.73 1.20
CA ARG A 47 3.21 15.09 0.90
C ARG A 47 2.06 16.06 0.63
N GLN A 48 0.99 15.62 0.00
CA GLN A 48 -0.21 16.44 -0.17
C GLN A 48 -0.88 16.74 1.17
N GLN A 49 -0.92 15.77 2.09
CA GLN A 49 -1.47 15.97 3.44
C GLN A 49 -0.57 16.84 4.33
N GLU A 50 0.76 16.71 4.27
CA GLU A 50 1.72 17.52 5.05
C GLU A 50 1.61 19.02 4.78
N THR A 51 1.19 19.42 3.57
CA THR A 51 0.90 20.84 3.27
C THR A 51 -0.36 21.37 3.96
N LEU A 52 -1.22 20.49 4.49
CA LEU A 52 -2.49 20.81 5.14
C LEU A 52 -2.50 20.51 6.65
N ASN A 53 -1.77 19.49 7.15
CA ASN A 53 -1.56 19.19 8.57
C ASN A 53 -0.39 18.21 8.78
N VAL A 54 0.43 18.45 9.82
CA VAL A 54 1.68 17.71 10.14
C VAL A 54 1.43 16.50 11.06
N GLU A 55 0.18 16.11 11.31
CA GLU A 55 -0.13 14.84 11.99
C GLU A 55 -0.10 13.69 10.99
N LEU A 56 1.10 13.44 10.47
CA LEU A 56 1.34 12.24 9.68
C LEU A 56 1.25 11.03 10.63
N SER A 57 0.23 10.20 10.46
CA SER A 57 0.05 9.02 11.31
C SER A 57 1.25 8.08 11.14
N SER A 58 1.88 7.74 12.27
CA SER A 58 3.10 6.92 12.36
C SER A 58 2.95 5.55 11.67
N GLU A 59 1.72 5.07 11.55
CA GLU A 59 1.36 3.85 10.82
C GLU A 59 1.70 3.93 9.32
N PHE A 60 1.52 5.07 8.67
CA PHE A 60 1.80 5.22 7.24
C PHE A 60 3.30 5.22 6.97
N ILE A 61 4.09 5.88 7.83
CA ILE A 61 5.55 5.84 7.76
C ILE A 61 6.03 4.40 7.95
N LEU A 62 5.50 3.69 8.95
CA LEU A 62 5.83 2.28 9.19
C LEU A 62 5.49 1.42 7.97
N PHE A 63 4.33 1.65 7.36
CA PHE A 63 3.90 0.91 6.18
C PHE A 63 4.82 1.16 4.98
N ILE A 64 5.15 2.42 4.68
CA ILE A 64 6.10 2.78 3.62
C ILE A 64 7.46 2.15 3.87
N SER A 65 7.96 2.17 5.10
CA SER A 65 9.24 1.53 5.44
C SER A 65 9.24 0.03 5.16
N THR A 66 8.09 -0.64 5.36
CA THR A 66 7.88 -2.05 5.03
C THR A 66 7.92 -2.27 3.52
N LEU A 67 7.23 -1.44 2.74
CA LEU A 67 7.30 -1.51 1.27
C LEU A 67 8.71 -1.27 0.74
N MET A 68 9.45 -0.29 1.30
CA MET A 68 10.84 -0.04 0.94
C MET A 68 11.74 -1.24 1.25
N ARG A 69 11.53 -1.91 2.39
CA ARG A 69 12.24 -3.15 2.74
C ARG A 69 11.97 -4.26 1.73
N ILE A 70 10.71 -4.45 1.33
CA ILE A 70 10.33 -5.41 0.29
C ILE A 70 11.04 -5.07 -1.02
N LYS A 71 11.01 -3.80 -1.44
CA LYS A 71 11.70 -3.36 -2.65
C LYS A 71 13.20 -3.63 -2.60
N ALA A 72 13.85 -3.34 -1.47
CA ALA A 72 15.27 -3.60 -1.28
C ALA A 72 15.58 -5.10 -1.44
N LYS A 73 14.78 -5.98 -0.81
CA LYS A 73 14.93 -7.44 -0.96
C LYS A 73 14.78 -7.90 -2.42
N MET A 74 13.81 -7.35 -3.16
CA MET A 74 13.60 -7.69 -4.57
C MET A 74 14.78 -7.31 -5.48
N LEU A 75 15.60 -6.34 -5.07
CA LEU A 75 16.78 -5.90 -5.82
C LEU A 75 18.05 -6.67 -5.48
N LEU A 76 18.02 -7.55 -4.47
CA LEU A 76 19.19 -8.32 -4.08
C LEU A 76 19.51 -9.40 -5.12
N PRO A 77 20.80 -9.62 -5.45
CA PRO A 77 21.20 -10.65 -6.40
C PRO A 77 21.03 -12.07 -5.85
N ARG A 78 20.96 -12.21 -4.52
CA ARG A 78 20.70 -13.48 -3.84
C ARG A 78 19.24 -13.51 -3.42
N LYS A 79 18.48 -14.43 -3.99
CA LYS A 79 17.09 -14.67 -3.59
C LYS A 79 17.06 -15.57 -2.37
N GLU A 80 16.18 -15.26 -1.43
CA GLU A 80 15.89 -16.13 -0.30
C GLU A 80 15.19 -17.39 -0.82
N VAL A 81 15.59 -18.56 -0.33
CA VAL A 81 14.99 -19.85 -0.69
C VAL A 81 14.42 -20.53 0.55
N ASP A 82 13.31 -21.25 0.38
CA ASP A 82 12.70 -22.04 1.45
C ASP A 82 13.48 -23.36 1.71
N ALA A 83 13.01 -24.15 2.67
CA ALA A 83 13.63 -25.43 3.02
C ALA A 83 13.56 -26.47 1.86
N GLN A 84 12.72 -26.23 0.87
CA GLN A 84 12.52 -27.06 -0.32
C GLN A 84 13.31 -26.52 -1.54
N GLY A 85 13.99 -25.38 -1.39
CA GLY A 85 14.77 -24.75 -2.44
C GLY A 85 13.97 -23.86 -3.39
N ASN A 86 12.70 -23.54 -3.09
CA ASN A 86 11.90 -22.63 -3.90
C ASN A 86 12.25 -21.18 -3.58
N GLU A 87 12.25 -20.32 -4.59
CA GLU A 87 12.43 -18.87 -4.40
C GLU A 87 11.26 -18.28 -3.61
N ILE A 88 11.57 -17.55 -2.55
CA ILE A 88 10.58 -16.84 -1.74
C ILE A 88 10.32 -15.48 -2.39
N ASP A 89 9.09 -15.22 -2.82
CA ASP A 89 8.69 -13.88 -3.25
C ASP A 89 8.65 -12.96 -2.01
N PRO A 90 9.47 -11.89 -1.95
CA PRO A 90 9.49 -10.95 -0.83
C PRO A 90 8.15 -10.24 -0.60
N ARG A 91 7.24 -10.28 -1.58
CA ARG A 91 5.91 -9.65 -1.55
C ARG A 91 4.84 -10.55 -0.95
N GLN A 92 5.10 -11.85 -0.79
CA GLN A 92 4.06 -12.83 -0.41
C GLN A 92 3.31 -12.43 0.87
N GLU A 93 4.05 -12.08 1.93
CA GLU A 93 3.44 -11.66 3.20
C GLU A 93 2.54 -10.41 3.05
N LEU A 94 2.91 -9.48 2.17
CA LEU A 94 2.11 -8.29 1.89
C LEU A 94 0.82 -8.67 1.15
N ILE A 95 0.91 -9.56 0.17
CA ILE A 95 -0.23 -10.05 -0.62
C ILE A 95 -1.25 -10.72 0.30
N ASP A 96 -0.79 -11.61 1.17
CA ASP A 96 -1.65 -12.33 2.11
C ASP A 96 -2.41 -11.35 3.03
N LYS A 97 -1.71 -10.32 3.55
CA LYS A 97 -2.32 -9.27 4.38
C LYS A 97 -3.34 -8.42 3.63
N ILE A 98 -3.10 -8.11 2.35
CA ILE A 98 -4.06 -7.37 1.51
C ILE A 98 -5.33 -8.18 1.31
N LEU A 99 -5.19 -9.47 0.98
CA LEU A 99 -6.33 -10.37 0.77
C LEU A 99 -7.13 -10.56 2.06
N GLU A 100 -6.44 -10.73 3.19
CA GLU A 100 -7.08 -10.83 4.50
C GLU A 100 -7.85 -9.56 4.85
N TYR A 101 -7.22 -8.39 4.72
CA TYR A 101 -7.88 -7.11 4.99
C TYR A 101 -9.08 -6.88 4.07
N LYS A 102 -8.95 -7.17 2.77
CA LYS A 102 -10.05 -7.08 1.80
C LYS A 102 -11.24 -7.94 2.22
N LYS A 103 -11.00 -9.20 2.62
CA LYS A 103 -12.04 -10.12 3.08
C LYS A 103 -12.78 -9.58 4.30
N TYR A 104 -12.06 -9.05 5.30
CA TYR A 104 -12.70 -8.46 6.48
C TYR A 104 -13.48 -7.20 6.15
N LYS A 105 -12.95 -6.36 5.25
CA LYS A 105 -13.64 -5.15 4.79
C LYS A 105 -14.95 -5.48 4.08
N GLU A 106 -14.95 -6.49 3.21
CA GLU A 106 -16.17 -6.97 2.54
C GLU A 106 -17.19 -7.51 3.55
N ALA A 107 -16.75 -8.35 4.50
CA ALA A 107 -17.62 -8.92 5.53
C ALA A 107 -18.15 -7.90 6.54
N ALA A 108 -17.51 -6.73 6.69
CA ALA A 108 -17.98 -5.65 7.55
C ALA A 108 -19.03 -4.75 6.87
N VAL A 109 -19.11 -4.81 5.54
CA VAL A 109 -20.10 -4.08 4.73
C VAL A 109 -21.38 -4.89 4.52
N GLU A 110 -21.29 -6.22 4.63
CA GLU A 110 -22.41 -7.18 4.60
C GLU A 110 -23.19 -7.21 5.94
#